data_AF-A0A662C562-F1
#
_entry.id   AF-A0A662C562-F1
#
_cell.length_a   1.000
_cell.length_b   1.000
_cell.length_c   1.000
_cell.angle_alpha   90.00
_cell.angle_beta   90.00
_cell.angle_gamma   90.00
#
_symmetry.space_group_name_H-M   'P 1'
#
loop_
_entity.id
_entity.type
_entity.pdbx_description
1 polymer ?
#
loop_
_entity_poly.entity_id
_entity_poly.type
_entity_poly.pdbx_seq_one_letter_code
_entity_poly.pdbx_strand_id
1 'polypeptide(L)' 'MSYYYFYILFSRQLDIFYIGHTGNLEERLRKHNTNHKGFTGKANDWEIVYSEEFDTKSGAY' A
#
# COMPACT_ATOMS: atom_id res chain seq x y z
N MET A 1 -10.30 -8.08 -17.05
CA MET A 1 -9.93 -8.71 -15.76
C MET A 1 -9.80 -7.61 -14.73
N SER A 2 -10.27 -7.85 -13.50
CA SER A 2 -10.00 -6.97 -12.37
C SER A 2 -8.86 -7.60 -11.57
N TYR A 3 -7.74 -6.91 -11.46
CA TYR A 3 -6.57 -7.41 -10.74
C TYR A 3 -6.53 -6.88 -9.31
N TYR A 4 -5.90 -7.66 -8.43
CA TYR A 4 -5.65 -7.33 -7.03
C TYR A 4 -4.17 -7.43 -6.75
N TYR A 5 -3.69 -6.63 -5.81
CA TYR A 5 -2.29 -6.54 -5.46
C TYR A 5 -2.10 -6.86 -4.00
N PHE A 6 -1.17 -7.75 -3.69
CA PHE A 6 -0.46 -7.72 -2.42
C PHE A 6 0.67 -6.70 -2.53
N TYR A 7 0.94 -5.95 -1.48
CA TYR A 7 2.01 -4.95 -1.49
C TYR A 7 2.68 -4.79 -0.14
N ILE A 8 3.92 -4.33 -0.19
CA ILE A 8 4.69 -3.85 0.96
C ILE A 8 5.09 -2.41 0.66
N LEU A 9 4.72 -1.49 1.55
CA LEU A 9 5.19 -0.12 1.56
C LEU A 9 6.27 0.04 2.63
N PHE A 10 7.21 0.95 2.41
CA PHE A 10 8.19 1.37 3.40
C PHE A 10 8.16 2.89 3.56
N SER A 11 8.20 3.36 4.80
CA SER A 11 8.44 4.77 5.13
C SER A 11 9.81 4.87 5.80
N ARG A 12 10.69 5.70 5.26
CA ARG A 12 12.03 5.95 5.83
C ARG A 12 11.93 6.83 7.07
N GLN A 13 11.00 7.78 7.08
CA GLN A 13 10.75 8.66 8.22
C GLN A 13 10.26 7.88 9.45
N LEU A 14 9.42 6.87 9.24
CA LEU A 14 8.90 6.04 10.33
C LEU A 14 9.76 4.80 10.59
N ASP A 15 10.63 4.43 9.66
CA ASP A 15 11.39 3.18 9.65
C ASP A 15 10.48 1.95 9.80
N ILE A 16 9.37 1.93 9.05
CA ILE A 16 8.30 0.93 9.17
C ILE A 16 7.89 0.39 7.80
N PHE A 17 7.66 -0.93 7.78
CA PHE A 17 6.99 -1.61 6.68
C PHE A 17 5.48 -1.71 6.94
N TYR A 18 4.69 -1.45 5.91
CA TYR A 18 3.24 -1.65 5.91
C TYR A 18 2.88 -2.68 4.85
N ILE A 19 2.17 -3.73 5.26
CA ILE A 19 1.77 -4.84 4.41
C ILE A 19 0.27 -4.76 4.19
N GLY A 20 -0.19 -4.96 2.96
CA GLY A 20 -1.61 -5.02 2.69
C GLY A 20 -1.94 -5.46 1.29
N HIS A 21 -3.23 -5.35 0.96
CA HIS A 21 -3.72 -5.68 -0.37
C HIS A 21 -4.75 -4.67 -0.86
N THR A 22 -4.90 -4.55 -2.18
CA THR A 22 -5.82 -3.59 -2.81
C THR A 22 -6.14 -3.94 -4.26
N GLY A 23 -7.27 -3.48 -4.78
CA GLY A 23 -7.56 -3.53 -6.23
C GLY A 23 -6.99 -2.34 -7.02
N ASN A 24 -6.38 -1.35 -6.35
CA ASN A 24 -5.77 -0.21 -7.01
C ASN A 24 -4.55 0.27 -6.20
N LEU A 25 -3.36 -0.13 -6.66
CA LEU A 25 -2.10 0.11 -5.95
C LEU A 25 -1.70 1.60 -5.94
N GLU A 26 -1.96 2.32 -7.04
CA GLU A 26 -1.64 3.74 -7.17
C GLU A 26 -2.49 4.59 -6.21
N GLU A 27 -3.81 4.40 -6.21
CA GLU A 27 -4.71 5.12 -5.30
C GLU A 27 -4.42 4.77 -3.83
N ARG A 28 -3.99 3.53 -3.57
CA ARG A 28 -3.58 3.09 -2.24
C ARG A 28 -2.34 3.83 -1.76
N LEU A 29 -1.31 3.95 -2.61
CA LEU A 29 -0.10 4.71 -2.30
C LEU A 29 -0.42 6.19 -2.09
N ARG A 30 -1.24 6.78 -2.97
CA ARG A 30 -1.68 8.17 -2.85
C ARG A 30 -2.36 8.45 -1.51
N LYS A 31 -3.23 7.53 -1.05
CA LYS A 31 -3.90 7.64 0.27
C LYS A 31 -2.92 7.59 1.43
N HIS A 32 -1.92 6.72 1.39
CA HIS A 32 -0.89 6.63 2.42
C HIS A 32 -0.07 7.92 2.51
N ASN A 33 0.24 8.53 1.37
CA ASN A 33 0.99 9.78 1.30
C ASN A 33 0.15 11.05 1.45
N THR A 34 -1.16 10.91 1.71
CA THR A 34 -2.04 12.03 2.02
C THR A 34 -2.21 12.16 3.53
N ASN A 35 -2.14 13.39 4.06
CA ASN A 35 -2.38 13.62 5.48
C ASN A 35 -3.83 13.23 5.86
N HIS A 36 -3.96 12.33 6.84
CA HIS A 36 -5.23 11.91 7.42
C HIS A 36 -5.04 11.48 8.88
N LYS A 37 -6.12 11.40 9.67
CA LYS A 37 -6.06 11.07 11.12
C LYS A 37 -5.59 9.64 11.46
N GLY A 38 -5.25 8.83 10.45
CA GLY A 38 -4.87 7.43 10.63
C GLY A 38 -3.36 7.28 10.79
N PHE A 39 -2.90 6.09 11.18
CA PHE A 39 -1.48 5.81 11.41
C PHE A 39 -0.59 6.19 10.23
N THR A 40 -0.99 5.80 9.01
CA THR A 40 -0.20 6.00 7.80
C THR A 40 -0.11 7.46 7.38
N GLY A 41 -1.12 8.27 7.69
CA GLY A 41 -1.13 9.71 7.39
C GLY A 41 -0.18 10.55 8.25
N LYS A 42 0.55 9.92 9.19
CA LYS A 42 1.63 10.56 9.97
C LYS A 42 2.91 10.76 9.16
N ALA A 43 3.04 10.07 8.02
CA ALA A 43 4.15 10.19 7.09
C ALA A 43 3.64 10.35 5.66
N ASN A 44 4.47 10.91 4.79
CA ASN A 44 4.16 11.17 3.39
C ASN A 44 5.23 10.66 2.43
N ASP A 45 6.13 9.80 2.91
CA ASP A 45 7.26 9.22 2.20
C ASP A 45 7.09 7.71 2.00
N TRP A 46 5.85 7.19 2.03
CA TRP A 46 5.58 5.80 1.74
C TRP A 46 5.97 5.50 0.29
N GLU A 47 6.80 4.48 0.10
CA GLU A 47 7.26 3.97 -1.19
C GLU A 47 6.86 2.49 -1.33
N ILE A 48 6.44 2.06 -2.52
CA ILE A 48 6.21 0.63 -2.82
C ILE A 48 7.58 -0.03 -2.95
N VAL A 49 7.89 -0.95 -2.06
CA VAL A 49 9.14 -1.75 -2.13
C VAL A 49 8.90 -3.16 -2.66
N TYR A 50 7.65 -3.61 -2.65
CA TYR A 50 7.24 -4.88 -3.24
C TYR A 50 5.76 -4.83 -3.64
N SER A 51 5.42 -5.48 -4.74
CA SER A 51 4.04 -5.76 -5.14
C SER A 51 3.95 -7.00 -6.01
N GLU A 52 2.87 -7.76 -5.83
CA GLU A 52 2.55 -8.93 -6.65
C GLU A 52 1.07 -8.88 -7.05
N GLU A 53 0.78 -9.29 -8.29
CA GLU A 53 -0.53 -9.21 -8.92
C GLU A 53 -1.26 -10.57 -8.87
N PHE A 54 -2.56 -10.51 -8.61
CA PHE A 54 -3.44 -11.67 -8.47
C PHE A 54 -4.76 -11.44 -9.22
N ASP A 55 -5.27 -12.50 -9.84
CA ASP A 55 -6.57 -12.48 -10.53
C ASP A 55 -7.76 -12.37 -9.57
N THR A 56 -7.57 -12.70 -8.29
CA THR A 56 -8.64 -12.72 -7.29
C THR A 56 -8.24 -11.98 -6.03
N LYS A 57 -9.22 -11.35 -5.39
CA LYS A 57 -9.02 -10.65 -4.11
C LYS A 57 -8.48 -11.59 -3.03
N SER A 58 -8.95 -12.83 -3.00
CA SER A 58 -8.50 -13.85 -2.04
C SER A 58 -7.07 -14.28 -2.28
N GLY A 59 -6.59 -14.29 -3.52
CA GLY A 59 -5.19 -14.61 -3.82
C GLY A 59 -4.22 -13.55 -3.30
N ALA A 60 -4.65 -12.29 -3.22
CA ALA A 60 -3.85 -11.18 -2.70
C ALA A 60 -3.90 -11.00 -1.17
N TYR A 61 -4.73 -11.78 -0.45
CA TYR A 61 -4.96 -11.60 0.99
C TYR A 61 -3.86 -12.26 1.85
#